data_AF-A0A286SC83-F1
#
_entry.id   AF-A0A286SC83-F1
#
_cell.length_a   1.000
_cell.length_b   1.000
_cell.length_c   1.000
_cell.angle_alpha   90.00
_cell.angle_beta   90.00
_cell.angle_gamma   90.00
#
_symmetry.space_group_name_H-M   'P 1'
#
loop_
_entity.id
_entity.type
_entity.pdbx_description
1 polymer ?
#
loop_
_entity_poly.entity_id
_entity_poly.type
_entity_poly.pdbx_seq_one_letter_code
_entity_poly.pdbx_strand_id
1 'polypeptide(L)'
;MALNKNASENSAQPPSSLPEHSRPFLPKSPNKDLAIQGPRFNDAHDMTGSQATSIEERNLLDSIKHTTLDAVYKLAAKLRASPRFMFYAMGIFISRLTKKLHKKINLYQWLLYVDKHMFQPCKSHDELLAASSTFFSFFQRKFTDVQLAGFFRSLRTYPGLSNLGDWMQTYMATNVATSSAMREAWSWYGDTIDVVFKTLRVENEADLVGSRVVTAWLEYCHARRHVATRDPMINLIALENIVRLLKTTKPDQDLKTVFKTFSGVNGMEEFAKELIEVIEREAQIEAWAAKKVHPSKVYDELELGTTNSIDITRFIQWLRYLQKIQVENDVFVHFSKTIPKGQEIEYASILKDMTLFPDLETFSKDLRSVLYKNWAADTDMTPLMLMKRMTSSVATLSSIDPKRVVLLEYTKYFIIRYNAALWPQFQKIVEKNGIVAAVKFASNVNL
;
A
#
# COMPACT_ATOMS: atom_id res chain seq x y z
N MET A 1 50.45 4.72 55.47
CA MET A 1 50.58 3.81 54.30
C MET A 1 49.56 4.23 53.26
N ALA A 2 50.04 4.58 52.06
CA ALA A 2 49.34 4.61 50.75
C ALA A 2 47.96 5.32 50.66
N LEU A 3 47.92 6.52 50.05
CA LEU A 3 47.48 6.82 48.67
C LEU A 3 46.03 7.37 48.65
N ASN A 4 45.78 8.68 48.54
CA ASN A 4 45.87 9.57 47.35
C ASN A 4 44.59 9.54 46.47
N LYS A 5 43.74 10.58 46.54
CA LYS A 5 43.53 11.61 45.47
C LYS A 5 42.23 12.41 45.65
N ASN A 6 42.39 13.74 45.55
CA ASN A 6 41.37 14.78 45.42
C ASN A 6 40.67 14.78 44.04
N ALA A 7 39.46 15.35 43.98
CA ALA A 7 38.96 16.36 43.01
C ALA A 7 37.41 16.35 43.05
N SER A 8 36.75 17.32 43.69
CA SER A 8 36.37 18.66 43.20
C SER A 8 35.42 18.66 42.00
N GLU A 9 34.24 19.20 42.27
CA GLU A 9 33.16 19.57 41.36
C GLU A 9 33.65 20.42 40.18
N ASN A 10 33.12 20.14 39.00
CA ASN A 10 32.96 21.14 37.95
C ASN A 10 31.77 20.77 37.07
N SER A 11 30.80 21.69 37.02
CA SER A 11 29.67 21.67 36.10
C SER A 11 30.18 21.76 34.66
N ALA A 12 29.79 20.82 33.81
CA ALA A 12 29.91 20.95 32.37
C ALA A 12 28.64 20.44 31.71
N GLN A 13 27.94 21.35 31.03
CA GLN A 13 26.87 21.04 30.08
C GLN A 13 27.36 20.03 29.04
N PRO A 14 26.53 19.05 28.62
CA PRO A 14 26.87 18.25 27.47
C PRO A 14 26.65 19.04 26.17
N PRO A 15 27.56 18.95 25.19
CA PRO A 15 27.49 19.69 23.94
C PRO A 15 26.37 19.17 23.03
N SER A 16 25.51 20.10 22.61
CA SER A 16 24.55 19.90 21.52
C SER A 16 25.25 20.03 20.17
N SER A 17 25.48 18.91 19.49
CA SER A 17 25.71 18.89 18.03
C SER A 17 25.71 17.46 17.50
N LEU A 18 24.51 16.96 17.16
CA LEU A 18 24.35 15.86 16.20
C LEU A 18 24.10 16.46 14.80
N PRO A 19 24.68 15.86 13.73
CA PRO A 19 24.67 16.42 12.40
C PRO A 19 23.27 16.43 11.75
N GLU A 20 22.88 17.58 11.21
CA GLU A 20 21.65 17.80 10.42
C GLU A 20 21.69 17.07 9.07
N HIS A 21 21.62 15.74 9.04
CA HIS A 21 21.31 14.99 7.81
C HIS A 21 20.39 13.81 8.10
N SER A 22 19.17 14.10 8.57
CA SER A 22 18.04 13.16 8.57
C SER A 22 16.73 13.93 8.80
N ARG A 23 16.31 14.73 7.80
CA ARG A 23 14.91 15.19 7.69
C ARG A 23 14.29 14.53 6.46
N PRO A 24 13.19 13.75 6.60
CA PRO A 24 12.44 13.28 5.45
C PRO A 24 11.69 14.46 4.81
N PHE A 25 12.04 14.78 3.56
CA PHE A 25 11.33 15.74 2.73
C PHE A 25 10.01 15.13 2.24
N LEU A 26 8.89 15.72 2.67
CA LEU A 26 7.57 15.52 2.07
C LEU A 26 7.54 16.13 0.66
N PRO A 27 7.02 15.45 -0.38
CA PRO A 27 6.74 16.09 -1.65
C PRO A 27 5.46 16.94 -1.55
N LYS A 28 5.58 18.23 -1.86
CA LYS A 28 4.45 19.14 -2.09
C LYS A 28 3.68 18.73 -3.35
N SER A 29 2.36 18.66 -3.24
CA SER A 29 1.42 18.47 -4.34
C SER A 29 1.51 19.62 -5.36
N PRO A 30 1.50 19.38 -6.69
CA PRO A 30 1.42 20.46 -7.66
C PRO A 30 -0.03 20.92 -7.84
N ASN A 31 -0.22 22.21 -7.61
CA ASN A 31 -1.45 22.97 -7.85
C ASN A 31 -1.93 22.82 -9.30
N LYS A 32 -3.22 22.54 -9.44
CA LYS A 32 -4.01 22.84 -10.64
C LYS A 32 -4.24 24.34 -10.63
N ASP A 33 -3.70 25.06 -11.61
CA ASP A 33 -4.20 26.33 -12.13
C ASP A 33 -3.15 26.89 -13.09
N LEU A 34 -3.39 26.75 -14.39
CA LEU A 34 -2.93 27.71 -15.39
C LEU A 34 -3.80 27.53 -16.63
N ALA A 35 -4.72 28.48 -16.74
CA ALA A 35 -5.68 28.63 -17.79
C ALA A 35 -5.02 28.88 -19.14
N ILE A 36 -5.69 28.34 -20.14
CA ILE A 36 -5.48 28.50 -21.57
C ILE A 36 -5.67 29.98 -21.94
N GLN A 37 -4.63 30.63 -22.45
CA GLN A 37 -4.75 31.80 -23.31
C GLN A 37 -3.99 31.50 -24.60
N GLY A 38 -4.74 31.35 -25.69
CA GLY A 38 -4.18 31.31 -27.04
C GLY A 38 -3.95 32.72 -27.58
N PRO A 39 -3.11 32.88 -28.62
CA PRO A 39 -3.19 34.02 -29.51
C PRO A 39 -3.79 33.63 -30.87
N ARG A 40 -4.75 34.42 -31.33
CA ARG A 40 -5.21 34.46 -32.72
C ARG A 40 -4.33 35.44 -33.53
N PHE A 41 -3.87 34.93 -34.67
CA PHE A 41 -3.69 35.53 -36.00
C PHE A 41 -2.85 36.79 -36.27
N ASN A 42 -2.05 36.59 -37.35
CA ASN A 42 -1.54 37.48 -38.37
C ASN A 42 -0.32 38.35 -38.04
N ASP A 43 0.82 37.99 -38.64
CA ASP A 43 1.44 38.84 -39.66
C ASP A 43 2.19 37.95 -40.67
N ALA A 44 1.75 38.05 -41.92
CA ALA A 44 2.42 37.48 -43.07
C ALA A 44 3.43 38.50 -43.59
N HIS A 45 4.71 38.17 -43.50
CA HIS A 45 5.75 38.82 -44.29
C HIS A 45 6.71 37.77 -44.84
N ASP A 46 6.88 37.84 -46.16
CA ASP A 46 7.82 37.11 -46.99
C ASP A 46 9.20 36.94 -46.36
N MET A 47 9.61 35.69 -46.16
CA MET A 47 11.00 35.21 -46.24
C MET A 47 11.01 33.79 -46.79
N THR A 48 10.61 33.63 -48.05
CA THR A 48 10.76 32.39 -48.82
C THR A 48 12.22 32.17 -49.21
N GLY A 49 12.80 31.03 -48.83
CA GLY A 49 13.98 30.48 -49.51
C GLY A 49 14.99 29.73 -48.63
N SER A 50 15.22 30.17 -47.38
CA SER A 50 16.33 29.64 -46.55
C SER A 50 15.89 28.81 -45.33
N GLN A 51 14.73 29.09 -44.74
CA GLN A 51 14.22 28.30 -43.61
C GLN A 51 13.47 27.02 -44.02
N ALA A 52 12.83 27.02 -45.19
CA ALA A 52 12.10 25.86 -45.72
C ALA A 52 13.06 24.71 -46.10
N THR A 53 14.19 25.04 -46.73
CA THR A 53 15.28 24.09 -47.03
C THR A 53 15.91 23.54 -45.74
N SER A 54 16.08 24.35 -44.69
CA SER A 54 16.58 23.87 -43.38
C SER A 54 15.64 22.88 -42.68
N ILE A 55 14.32 23.04 -42.86
CA ILE A 55 13.30 22.17 -42.26
C ILE A 55 13.18 20.87 -43.08
N GLU A 56 13.21 20.94 -44.41
CA GLU A 56 13.24 19.77 -45.29
C GLU A 56 14.54 18.95 -45.13
N GLU A 57 15.71 19.61 -45.01
CA GLU A 57 16.98 18.93 -44.75
C GLU A 57 17.00 18.24 -43.38
N ARG A 58 16.41 18.86 -42.34
CA ARG A 58 16.24 18.21 -41.02
C ARG A 58 15.33 17.00 -41.09
N ASN A 59 14.22 17.09 -41.83
CA ASN A 59 13.28 15.97 -42.02
C ASN A 59 13.88 14.83 -42.87
N LEU A 60 14.68 15.16 -43.89
CA LEU A 60 15.45 14.19 -44.69
C LEU A 60 16.54 13.52 -43.84
N LEU A 61 17.29 14.28 -43.04
CA LEU A 61 18.31 13.74 -42.14
C LEU A 61 17.71 12.84 -41.06
N ASP A 62 16.55 13.17 -40.51
CA ASP A 62 15.87 12.33 -39.53
C ASP A 62 15.26 11.08 -40.19
N SER A 63 14.71 11.18 -41.40
CA SER A 63 14.29 10.03 -42.22
C SER A 63 15.45 9.08 -42.55
N ILE A 64 16.59 9.62 -42.97
CA ILE A 64 17.80 8.84 -43.29
C ILE A 64 18.38 8.18 -42.03
N LYS A 65 18.39 8.88 -40.88
CA LYS A 65 18.80 8.30 -39.59
C LYS A 65 17.88 7.16 -39.17
N HIS A 66 16.57 7.30 -39.32
CA HIS A 66 15.62 6.24 -39.00
C HIS A 66 15.77 5.03 -39.92
N THR A 67 15.99 5.25 -41.22
CA THR A 67 16.15 4.18 -42.22
C THR A 67 17.48 3.44 -42.06
N THR A 68 18.57 4.16 -41.75
CA THR A 68 19.88 3.56 -41.47
C THR A 68 19.90 2.81 -40.14
N LEU A 69 19.24 3.31 -39.10
CA LEU A 69 19.13 2.57 -37.84
C LEU A 69 18.33 1.27 -37.99
N ASP A 70 17.25 1.28 -38.78
CA ASP A 70 16.46 0.08 -39.03
C ASP A 70 17.26 -0.98 -39.83
N ALA A 71 18.07 -0.54 -40.81
CA ALA A 71 18.99 -1.41 -41.54
C ALA A 71 20.09 -2.00 -40.62
N VAL A 72 20.68 -1.18 -39.75
CA VAL A 72 21.66 -1.63 -38.75
C VAL A 72 21.03 -2.63 -37.78
N TYR A 73 19.79 -2.40 -37.35
CA TYR A 73 19.05 -3.29 -36.46
C TYR A 73 18.76 -4.64 -37.14
N LYS A 74 18.28 -4.63 -38.39
CA LYS A 74 18.01 -5.84 -39.18
C LYS A 74 19.29 -6.64 -39.44
N LEU A 75 20.39 -5.97 -39.77
CA LEU A 75 21.67 -6.61 -39.99
C LEU A 75 22.21 -7.23 -38.69
N ALA A 76 22.14 -6.50 -37.58
CA ALA A 76 22.56 -6.98 -36.27
C ALA A 76 21.76 -8.20 -35.80
N ALA A 77 20.44 -8.16 -35.97
CA ALA A 77 19.56 -9.28 -35.67
C ALA A 77 19.91 -10.51 -36.53
N LYS A 78 20.19 -10.32 -37.83
CA LYS A 78 20.61 -11.39 -38.75
C LYS A 78 21.96 -11.99 -38.38
N LEU A 79 22.91 -11.16 -37.94
CA LEU A 79 24.26 -11.57 -37.56
C LEU A 79 24.37 -12.04 -36.11
N ARG A 80 23.27 -12.04 -35.35
CA ARG A 80 23.25 -12.32 -33.89
C ARG A 80 24.29 -11.49 -33.14
N ALA A 81 24.41 -10.21 -33.51
CA ALA A 81 25.41 -9.33 -32.93
C ALA A 81 25.23 -9.22 -31.42
N SER A 82 26.34 -9.22 -30.66
CA SER A 82 26.25 -9.09 -29.22
C SER A 82 25.65 -7.73 -28.82
N PRO A 83 24.88 -7.63 -27.73
CA PRO A 83 24.35 -6.36 -27.27
C PRO A 83 25.45 -5.33 -27.03
N ARG A 84 26.63 -5.76 -26.58
CA ARG A 84 27.78 -4.87 -26.38
C ARG A 84 28.30 -4.28 -27.69
N PHE A 85 28.41 -5.08 -28.75
CA PHE A 85 28.77 -4.56 -30.08
C PHE A 85 27.74 -3.53 -30.55
N MET A 86 26.45 -3.84 -30.43
CA MET A 86 25.38 -2.95 -30.83
C MET A 86 25.37 -1.62 -30.08
N PHE A 87 25.73 -1.65 -28.79
CA PHE A 87 25.85 -0.44 -27.99
C PHE A 87 26.84 0.56 -28.61
N TYR A 88 28.01 0.06 -29.03
CA TYR A 88 29.05 0.87 -29.65
C TYR A 88 28.71 1.25 -31.08
N ALA A 89 28.16 0.32 -31.87
CA ALA A 89 27.77 0.56 -33.26
C ALA A 89 26.69 1.67 -33.38
N MET A 90 25.81 1.77 -32.38
CA MET A 90 24.78 2.82 -32.32
C MET A 90 25.29 4.15 -31.73
N GLY A 91 26.59 4.26 -31.44
CA GLY A 91 27.22 5.46 -30.90
C GLY A 91 26.66 5.87 -29.53
N ILE A 92 26.18 4.91 -28.72
CA ILE A 92 25.51 5.23 -27.47
C ILE A 92 26.53 5.65 -26.42
N PHE A 93 26.36 6.87 -25.90
CA PHE A 93 27.13 7.36 -24.77
C PHE A 93 26.19 7.71 -23.60
N ILE A 94 26.38 7.02 -22.48
CA ILE A 94 25.60 7.24 -21.26
C ILE A 94 26.50 7.93 -20.23
N SER A 95 26.34 9.25 -20.09
CA SER A 95 26.92 10.05 -19.01
C SER A 95 26.02 10.07 -17.76
N ARG A 96 24.70 9.95 -17.95
CA ARG A 96 23.68 9.88 -16.89
C ARG A 96 22.54 8.97 -17.32
N LEU A 97 22.06 8.15 -16.39
CA LEU A 97 20.82 7.39 -16.55
C LEU A 97 19.64 8.38 -16.54
N THR A 98 18.94 8.48 -17.67
CA THR A 98 17.88 9.47 -17.87
C THR A 98 16.51 8.84 -17.70
N LYS A 99 15.64 9.51 -16.95
CA LYS A 99 14.20 9.19 -16.88
C LYS A 99 13.45 9.56 -18.15
N LYS A 100 14.07 10.26 -19.10
CA LYS A 100 13.49 10.66 -20.39
C LYS A 100 14.09 9.82 -21.51
N LEU A 101 13.85 8.51 -21.46
CA LEU A 101 14.46 7.53 -22.37
C LEU A 101 14.06 7.76 -23.83
N HIS A 102 12.82 8.22 -24.07
CA HIS A 102 12.31 8.60 -25.40
C HIS A 102 13.13 9.70 -26.08
N LYS A 103 13.84 10.56 -25.32
CA LYS A 103 14.73 11.58 -25.89
C LYS A 103 16.09 11.03 -26.32
N LYS A 104 16.39 9.77 -26.00
CA LYS A 104 17.61 9.06 -26.39
C LYS A 104 17.23 7.83 -27.22
N ILE A 105 16.77 8.08 -28.45
CA ILE A 105 16.23 7.08 -29.38
C ILE A 105 17.16 5.85 -29.51
N ASN A 106 18.47 6.08 -29.71
CA ASN A 106 19.43 4.98 -29.84
C ASN A 106 19.51 4.11 -28.58
N LEU A 107 19.47 4.71 -27.38
CA LEU A 107 19.48 3.96 -26.13
C LEU A 107 18.20 3.14 -25.96
N TYR A 108 17.06 3.74 -26.27
CA TYR A 108 15.77 3.05 -26.22
C TYR A 108 15.73 1.84 -27.16
N GLN A 109 16.13 2.01 -28.42
CA GLN A 109 16.17 0.92 -29.40
C GLN A 109 17.19 -0.16 -29.06
N TRP A 110 18.34 0.22 -28.50
CA TRP A 110 19.30 -0.75 -28.00
C TRP A 110 18.76 -1.57 -26.83
N LEU A 111 17.99 -0.97 -25.91
CA LEU A 111 17.33 -1.73 -24.85
C LEU A 111 16.27 -2.69 -25.40
N LEU A 112 15.53 -2.30 -26.44
CA LEU A 112 14.60 -3.21 -27.12
C LEU A 112 15.35 -4.36 -27.81
N TYR A 113 16.53 -4.10 -28.38
CA TYR A 113 17.41 -5.13 -28.92
C TYR A 113 17.87 -6.11 -27.82
N VAL A 114 18.32 -5.57 -26.67
CA VAL A 114 18.74 -6.37 -25.52
C VAL A 114 17.59 -7.28 -25.07
N ASP A 115 16.40 -6.74 -24.83
CA ASP A 115 15.24 -7.53 -24.40
C ASP A 115 14.99 -8.69 -25.38
N LYS A 116 14.89 -8.39 -26.67
CA LYS A 116 14.57 -9.36 -27.73
C LYS A 116 15.64 -10.44 -27.94
N HIS A 117 16.92 -10.08 -27.86
CA HIS A 117 18.01 -10.97 -28.29
C HIS A 117 18.82 -11.56 -27.14
N MET A 118 18.72 -11.00 -25.93
CA MET A 118 19.45 -11.47 -24.76
C MET A 118 18.53 -12.08 -23.71
N PHE A 119 17.32 -11.55 -23.51
CA PHE A 119 16.42 -12.00 -22.43
C PHE A 119 15.30 -12.91 -22.93
N GLN A 120 14.59 -12.53 -24.01
CA GLN A 120 13.49 -13.33 -24.55
C GLN A 120 13.90 -14.76 -25.00
N PRO A 121 15.11 -15.03 -25.50
CA PRO A 121 15.51 -16.39 -25.86
C PRO A 121 15.78 -17.30 -24.66
N CYS A 122 15.94 -16.77 -23.45
CA CYS A 122 16.21 -17.55 -22.25
C CYS A 122 15.03 -18.49 -21.95
N LYS A 123 15.32 -19.78 -21.81
CA LYS A 123 14.32 -20.82 -21.51
C LYS A 123 14.39 -21.32 -20.07
N SER A 124 15.52 -21.10 -19.41
CA SER A 124 15.73 -21.49 -18.01
C SER A 124 16.00 -20.28 -17.12
N HIS A 125 15.79 -20.48 -15.82
CA HIS A 125 16.12 -19.48 -14.80
C HIS A 125 17.61 -19.14 -14.79
N ASP A 126 18.48 -20.15 -14.96
CA ASP A 126 19.94 -19.96 -14.93
C ASP A 126 20.45 -19.14 -16.12
N GLU A 127 19.92 -19.39 -17.33
CA GLU A 127 20.23 -18.60 -18.52
C GLU A 127 19.86 -17.13 -18.30
N LEU A 128 18.69 -16.91 -17.72
CA LEU A 128 18.17 -15.59 -17.45
C LEU A 128 18.96 -14.85 -16.36
N LEU A 129 19.41 -15.57 -15.33
CA LEU A 129 20.29 -15.04 -14.28
C LEU A 129 21.65 -14.65 -14.86
N ALA A 130 22.23 -15.49 -15.71
CA ALA A 130 23.51 -15.22 -16.39
C ALA A 130 23.39 -14.01 -17.33
N ALA A 131 22.29 -13.91 -18.08
CA ALA A 131 21.99 -12.75 -18.92
C ALA A 131 21.85 -11.47 -18.08
N SER A 132 21.06 -11.53 -17.00
CA SER A 132 20.85 -10.40 -16.10
C SER A 132 22.15 -9.92 -15.47
N SER A 133 22.99 -10.85 -15.00
CA SER A 133 24.31 -10.54 -14.42
C SER A 133 25.23 -9.87 -15.44
N THR A 134 25.30 -10.43 -16.66
CA THR A 134 26.10 -9.87 -17.75
C THR A 134 25.64 -8.45 -18.10
N PHE A 135 24.33 -8.25 -18.23
CA PHE A 135 23.76 -6.94 -18.54
C PHE A 135 23.94 -5.94 -17.39
N PHE A 136 23.80 -6.37 -16.14
CA PHE A 136 24.04 -5.54 -14.97
C PHE A 136 25.49 -5.04 -14.91
N SER A 137 26.44 -5.96 -15.09
CA SER A 137 27.88 -5.66 -15.03
C SER A 137 28.32 -4.60 -16.05
N PHE A 138 27.58 -4.49 -17.16
CA PHE A 138 27.82 -3.47 -18.18
C PHE A 138 27.63 -2.05 -17.63
N PHE A 139 26.64 -1.86 -16.75
CA PHE A 139 26.33 -0.56 -16.16
C PHE A 139 27.04 -0.31 -14.82
N GLN A 140 27.28 -1.37 -14.04
CA GLN A 140 27.85 -1.28 -12.70
C GLN A 140 29.23 -0.58 -12.67
N ARG A 141 29.96 -0.61 -13.79
CA ARG A 141 31.24 0.12 -13.94
C ARG A 141 31.11 1.65 -13.89
N LYS A 142 29.91 2.19 -14.09
CA LYS A 142 29.68 3.65 -14.24
C LYS A 142 28.60 4.22 -13.33
N PHE A 143 27.73 3.37 -12.77
CA PHE A 143 26.57 3.79 -12.00
C PHE A 143 26.47 3.00 -10.71
N THR A 144 25.96 3.63 -9.66
CA THR A 144 25.71 2.95 -8.38
C THR A 144 24.48 2.07 -8.46
N ASP A 145 24.37 1.11 -7.55
CA ASP A 145 23.22 0.20 -7.49
C ASP A 145 21.90 0.96 -7.30
N VAL A 146 21.89 2.03 -6.50
CA VAL A 146 20.69 2.90 -6.32
C VAL A 146 20.28 3.57 -7.63
N GLN A 147 21.25 4.07 -8.41
CA GLN A 147 20.97 4.67 -9.72
C GLN A 147 20.42 3.62 -10.71
N LEU A 148 20.95 2.39 -10.66
CA LEU A 148 20.52 1.29 -11.51
C LEU A 148 19.14 0.78 -11.13
N ALA A 149 18.86 0.60 -9.84
CA ALA A 149 17.54 0.23 -9.35
C ALA A 149 16.47 1.21 -9.81
N GLY A 150 16.73 2.52 -9.66
CA GLY A 150 15.83 3.57 -10.15
C GLY A 150 15.65 3.57 -11.67
N PHE A 151 16.72 3.27 -12.42
CA PHE A 151 16.67 3.16 -13.87
C PHE A 151 15.86 1.94 -14.34
N PHE A 152 16.13 0.74 -13.84
CA PHE A 152 15.42 -0.47 -14.22
C PHE A 152 13.95 -0.43 -13.82
N ARG A 153 13.63 0.11 -12.64
CA ARG A 153 12.24 0.40 -12.26
C ARG A 153 11.56 1.33 -13.27
N SER A 154 12.27 2.36 -13.76
CA SER A 154 11.70 3.28 -14.75
C SER A 154 11.44 2.63 -16.11
N LEU A 155 12.10 1.52 -16.46
CA LEU A 155 11.86 0.82 -17.73
C LEU A 155 10.42 0.27 -17.83
N ARG A 156 9.79 -0.01 -16.69
CA ARG A 156 8.37 -0.40 -16.60
C ARG A 156 7.39 0.60 -17.19
N THR A 157 7.74 1.87 -17.24
CA THR A 157 6.86 2.90 -17.82
C THR A 157 6.97 3.00 -19.33
N TYR A 158 7.85 2.20 -19.97
CA TYR A 158 8.10 2.27 -21.40
C TYR A 158 7.53 1.04 -22.13
N PRO A 159 6.74 1.24 -23.19
CA PRO A 159 6.24 0.15 -24.03
C PRO A 159 7.39 -0.75 -24.51
N GLY A 160 7.21 -2.07 -24.47
CA GLY A 160 8.22 -3.04 -24.92
C GLY A 160 9.45 -3.20 -24.00
N LEU A 161 9.60 -2.39 -22.96
CA LEU A 161 10.71 -2.51 -21.99
C LEU A 161 10.25 -2.85 -20.57
N SER A 162 8.93 -2.88 -20.33
CA SER A 162 8.41 -3.30 -19.02
C SER A 162 8.92 -4.64 -18.62
N ASN A 163 9.00 -5.50 -19.63
CA ASN A 163 9.59 -6.78 -19.48
C ASN A 163 11.01 -6.65 -18.92
N LEU A 164 12.02 -6.28 -19.72
CA LEU A 164 13.40 -6.06 -19.27
C LEU A 164 13.54 -5.41 -17.88
N GLY A 165 12.71 -4.39 -17.59
CA GLY A 165 12.64 -3.76 -16.26
C GLY A 165 12.34 -4.76 -15.14
N ASP A 166 11.33 -5.62 -15.28
CA ASP A 166 10.96 -6.64 -14.30
C ASP A 166 12.08 -7.67 -14.07
N TRP A 167 12.70 -8.18 -15.14
CA TRP A 167 13.83 -9.12 -15.03
C TRP A 167 14.99 -8.51 -14.24
N MET A 168 15.36 -7.26 -14.57
CA MET A 168 16.48 -6.61 -13.90
C MET A 168 16.18 -6.24 -12.45
N GLN A 169 14.94 -5.86 -12.14
CA GLN A 169 14.53 -5.66 -10.76
C GLN A 169 14.54 -6.98 -9.96
N THR A 170 14.09 -8.08 -10.57
CA THR A 170 14.13 -9.42 -9.95
C THR A 170 15.57 -9.85 -9.68
N TYR A 171 16.47 -9.67 -10.65
CA TYR A 171 17.89 -9.94 -10.49
C TYR A 171 18.48 -9.13 -9.32
N MET A 172 18.20 -7.81 -9.27
CA MET A 172 18.75 -6.96 -8.24
C MET A 172 18.18 -7.29 -6.85
N ALA A 173 16.89 -7.62 -6.78
CA ALA A 173 16.21 -7.93 -5.52
C ALA A 173 16.66 -9.27 -4.91
N THR A 174 16.96 -10.26 -5.75
CA THR A 174 17.39 -11.61 -5.30
C THR A 174 18.89 -11.73 -5.02
N ASN A 175 19.67 -10.74 -5.45
CA ASN A 175 21.10 -10.68 -5.20
C ASN A 175 21.41 -9.87 -3.91
N VAL A 176 22.09 -10.50 -2.97
CA VAL A 176 22.45 -9.94 -1.65
C VAL A 176 23.14 -8.58 -1.75
N ALA A 177 24.00 -8.38 -2.76
CA ALA A 177 24.75 -7.12 -2.91
C ALA A 177 23.87 -5.93 -3.32
N THR A 178 22.78 -6.18 -4.05
CA THR A 178 21.96 -5.15 -4.69
C THR A 178 20.54 -5.05 -4.14
N SER A 179 20.13 -5.99 -3.29
CA SER A 179 18.75 -6.13 -2.82
C SER A 179 18.28 -4.91 -2.01
N SER A 180 19.17 -4.34 -1.20
CA SER A 180 18.89 -3.12 -0.42
C SER A 180 18.59 -1.92 -1.32
N ALA A 181 19.40 -1.70 -2.36
CA ALA A 181 19.19 -0.63 -3.33
C ALA A 181 17.87 -0.78 -4.10
N MET A 182 17.48 -2.02 -4.43
CA MET A 182 16.21 -2.28 -5.10
C MET A 182 15.01 -2.00 -4.19
N ARG A 183 15.07 -2.43 -2.92
CA ARG A 183 14.02 -2.13 -1.93
C ARG A 183 13.87 -0.63 -1.69
N GLU A 184 14.99 0.08 -1.58
CA GLU A 184 14.99 1.54 -1.44
C GLU A 184 14.33 2.21 -2.65
N ALA A 185 14.65 1.76 -3.86
CA ALA A 185 14.03 2.29 -5.07
C ALA A 185 12.50 2.09 -5.06
N TRP A 186 12.00 0.88 -4.80
CA TRP A 186 10.55 0.64 -4.73
C TRP A 186 9.87 1.51 -3.65
N SER A 187 10.51 1.67 -2.50
CA SER A 187 10.02 2.55 -1.43
C SER A 187 9.96 4.01 -1.89
N TRP A 188 11.04 4.52 -2.47
CA TRP A 188 11.14 5.90 -2.97
C TRP A 188 10.09 6.24 -4.03
N TYR A 189 9.79 5.29 -4.91
CA TYR A 189 8.78 5.46 -5.94
C TYR A 189 7.35 5.10 -5.50
N GLY A 190 7.17 4.64 -4.26
CA GLY A 190 5.86 4.35 -3.68
C GLY A 190 5.19 3.08 -4.21
N ASP A 191 5.93 2.16 -4.85
CA ASP A 191 5.37 0.95 -5.46
C ASP A 191 4.66 0.08 -4.41
N THR A 192 3.42 -0.36 -4.64
CA THR A 192 2.66 -1.12 -3.62
C THR A 192 3.16 -2.57 -3.51
N ILE A 193 2.77 -3.25 -2.43
CA ILE A 193 3.06 -4.69 -2.22
C ILE A 193 2.63 -5.51 -3.44
N ASP A 194 1.40 -5.28 -3.95
CA ASP A 194 0.84 -5.94 -5.13
C ASP A 194 1.64 -5.64 -6.42
N VAL A 195 2.14 -4.42 -6.56
CA VAL A 195 2.96 -4.03 -7.72
C VAL A 195 4.29 -4.76 -7.70
N VAL A 196 4.96 -4.81 -6.54
CA VAL A 196 6.24 -5.52 -6.41
C VAL A 196 6.05 -7.02 -6.55
N PHE A 197 4.96 -7.58 -6.01
CA PHE A 197 4.58 -8.99 -6.18
C PHE A 197 4.57 -9.40 -7.66
N LYS A 198 3.85 -8.63 -8.49
CA LYS A 198 3.76 -8.87 -9.95
C LYS A 198 5.08 -8.60 -10.67
N THR A 199 5.82 -7.57 -10.26
CA THR A 199 7.13 -7.22 -10.84
C THR A 199 8.13 -8.37 -10.67
N LEU A 200 8.11 -8.98 -9.48
CA LEU A 200 8.96 -10.12 -9.14
C LEU A 200 8.41 -11.45 -9.67
N ARG A 201 7.18 -11.46 -10.19
CA ARG A 201 6.49 -12.65 -10.72
C ARG A 201 6.41 -13.76 -9.69
N VAL A 202 6.11 -13.40 -8.44
CA VAL A 202 5.97 -14.36 -7.34
C VAL A 202 4.94 -15.44 -7.66
N GLU A 203 3.90 -15.11 -8.45
CA GLU A 203 2.91 -16.06 -8.96
C GLU A 203 3.50 -17.21 -9.80
N ASN A 204 4.65 -16.99 -10.45
CA ASN A 204 5.28 -17.95 -11.34
C ASN A 204 6.26 -18.88 -10.61
N GLU A 205 6.56 -18.63 -9.33
CA GLU A 205 7.46 -19.47 -8.54
C GLU A 205 6.84 -20.86 -8.33
N ALA A 206 7.54 -21.93 -8.70
CA ALA A 206 7.02 -23.29 -8.58
C ALA A 206 6.84 -23.72 -7.11
N ASP A 207 7.84 -23.37 -6.28
CA ASP A 207 7.85 -23.59 -4.84
C ASP A 207 8.09 -22.26 -4.13
N LEU A 208 7.35 -22.02 -3.06
CA LEU A 208 7.51 -20.83 -2.23
C LEU A 208 8.60 -21.03 -1.16
N VAL A 209 8.84 -22.28 -0.75
CA VAL A 209 9.81 -22.59 0.31
C VAL A 209 11.22 -22.39 -0.23
N GLY A 210 11.99 -21.52 0.45
CA GLY A 210 13.38 -21.23 0.07
C GLY A 210 13.54 -20.40 -1.21
N SER A 211 12.46 -19.94 -1.85
CA SER A 211 12.55 -19.05 -3.01
C SER A 211 13.17 -17.71 -2.60
N ARG A 212 14.23 -17.32 -3.32
CA ARG A 212 14.88 -16.01 -3.14
C ARG A 212 13.97 -14.87 -3.59
N VAL A 213 13.10 -15.13 -4.58
CA VAL A 213 12.14 -14.15 -5.10
C VAL A 213 11.08 -13.86 -4.03
N VAL A 214 10.52 -14.91 -3.41
CA VAL A 214 9.56 -14.79 -2.31
C VAL A 214 10.20 -14.10 -1.11
N THR A 215 11.42 -14.51 -0.74
CA THR A 215 12.21 -13.87 0.32
C THR A 215 12.37 -12.38 0.07
N ALA A 216 12.82 -11.98 -1.13
CA ALA A 216 13.03 -10.58 -1.48
C ALA A 216 11.73 -9.76 -1.46
N TRP A 217 10.61 -10.35 -1.89
CA TRP A 217 9.30 -9.71 -1.82
C TRP A 217 8.83 -9.52 -0.37
N LEU A 218 8.98 -10.53 0.49
CA LEU A 218 8.59 -10.44 1.91
C LEU A 218 9.48 -9.46 2.69
N GLU A 219 10.79 -9.39 2.39
CA GLU A 219 11.70 -8.37 2.92
C GLU A 219 11.24 -6.95 2.55
N TYR A 220 10.75 -6.76 1.31
CA TYR A 220 10.16 -5.50 0.91
C TYR A 220 8.88 -5.17 1.67
N CYS A 221 7.99 -6.15 1.86
CA CYS A 221 6.76 -5.99 2.62
C CYS A 221 7.04 -5.56 4.06
N HIS A 222 8.03 -6.19 4.71
CA HIS A 222 8.46 -5.84 6.05
C HIS A 222 9.02 -4.41 6.12
N ALA A 223 9.93 -4.04 5.20
CA ALA A 223 10.52 -2.71 5.18
C ALA A 223 9.48 -1.58 4.98
N ARG A 224 8.39 -1.84 4.24
CA ARG A 224 7.32 -0.85 4.03
C ARG A 224 6.40 -0.70 5.25
N ARG A 225 6.41 -1.66 6.17
CA ARG A 225 5.45 -1.77 7.27
C ARG A 225 5.71 -0.79 8.43
N HIS A 226 6.86 -0.13 8.50
CA HIS A 226 7.20 0.79 9.59
C HIS A 226 6.19 1.94 9.83
N VAL A 227 5.32 2.25 8.86
CA VAL A 227 4.22 3.22 9.02
C VAL A 227 2.94 2.54 9.55
N ALA A 228 2.70 1.27 9.22
CA ALA A 228 1.52 0.50 9.58
C ALA A 228 1.55 -0.05 11.01
N THR A 229 2.72 -0.30 11.61
CA THR A 229 2.83 -0.88 12.96
C THR A 229 2.27 -0.02 14.09
N ARG A 230 1.98 1.27 13.83
CA ARG A 230 1.39 2.18 14.82
C ARG A 230 -0.12 2.04 14.93
N ASP A 231 -0.78 1.47 13.92
CA ASP A 231 -2.22 1.26 13.87
C ASP A 231 -2.52 -0.24 13.69
N PRO A 232 -3.04 -0.92 14.72
CA PRO A 232 -3.33 -2.35 14.66
C PRO A 232 -4.24 -2.78 13.49
N MET A 233 -5.20 -1.94 13.07
CA MET A 233 -6.07 -2.26 11.92
C MET A 233 -5.30 -2.22 10.61
N ILE A 234 -4.59 -1.12 10.36
CA ILE A 234 -3.82 -0.96 9.12
C ILE A 234 -2.74 -2.04 9.03
N ASN A 235 -2.14 -2.39 10.18
CA ASN A 235 -1.21 -3.49 10.28
C ASN A 235 -1.83 -4.84 9.88
N LEU A 236 -2.99 -5.17 10.43
CA LEU A 236 -3.69 -6.42 10.14
C LEU A 236 -4.08 -6.51 8.66
N ILE A 237 -4.60 -5.43 8.07
CA ILE A 237 -4.94 -5.35 6.65
C ILE A 237 -3.70 -5.64 5.77
N ALA A 238 -2.55 -5.07 6.13
CA ALA A 238 -1.31 -5.29 5.39
C ALA A 238 -0.86 -6.76 5.44
N LEU A 239 -0.91 -7.39 6.62
CA LEU A 239 -0.55 -8.80 6.81
C LEU A 239 -1.52 -9.72 6.05
N GLU A 240 -2.82 -9.47 6.15
CA GLU A 240 -3.86 -10.22 5.44
C GLU A 240 -3.72 -10.09 3.92
N ASN A 241 -3.36 -8.90 3.42
CA ASN A 241 -3.11 -8.72 2.00
C ASN A 241 -1.96 -9.62 1.50
N ILE A 242 -0.89 -9.74 2.28
CA ILE A 242 0.28 -10.60 1.96
C ILE A 242 -0.15 -12.08 1.92
N VAL A 243 -0.83 -12.55 2.97
CA VAL A 243 -1.32 -13.93 3.05
C VAL A 243 -2.30 -14.22 1.91
N ARG A 244 -3.24 -13.31 1.64
CA ARG A 244 -4.21 -13.42 0.56
C ARG A 244 -3.53 -13.54 -0.80
N LEU A 245 -2.55 -12.68 -1.10
CA LEU A 245 -1.82 -12.74 -2.37
C LEU A 245 -1.19 -14.12 -2.58
N LEU A 246 -0.48 -14.64 -1.58
CA LEU A 246 0.14 -15.96 -1.65
C LEU A 246 -0.89 -17.09 -1.75
N LYS A 247 -1.97 -17.07 -0.96
CA LYS A 247 -3.04 -18.08 -1.02
C LYS A 247 -3.73 -18.10 -2.38
N THR A 248 -3.98 -16.92 -2.98
CA THR A 248 -4.67 -16.85 -4.27
C THR A 248 -3.83 -17.37 -5.43
N THR A 249 -2.50 -17.28 -5.34
CA THR A 249 -1.60 -17.75 -6.40
C THR A 249 -1.09 -19.16 -6.17
N LYS A 250 -1.00 -19.60 -4.92
CA LYS A 250 -0.47 -20.91 -4.51
C LYS A 250 -1.34 -21.53 -3.39
N PRO A 251 -2.59 -21.90 -3.70
CA PRO A 251 -3.51 -22.43 -2.69
C PRO A 251 -3.05 -23.77 -2.08
N ASP A 252 -2.30 -24.57 -2.84
CA ASP A 252 -1.83 -25.90 -2.43
C ASP A 252 -0.55 -25.88 -1.58
N GLN A 253 0.08 -24.70 -1.42
CA GLN A 253 1.33 -24.56 -0.69
C GLN A 253 1.08 -24.34 0.81
N ASP A 254 1.86 -25.01 1.65
CA ASP A 254 1.81 -24.80 3.10
C ASP A 254 2.50 -23.49 3.49
N LEU A 255 1.72 -22.40 3.49
CA LEU A 255 2.22 -21.08 3.84
C LEU A 255 2.78 -20.98 5.26
N LYS A 256 2.34 -21.81 6.21
CA LYS A 256 2.94 -21.81 7.55
C LYS A 256 4.38 -22.29 7.46
N THR A 257 4.65 -23.32 6.67
CA THR A 257 6.01 -23.81 6.43
C THR A 257 6.86 -22.75 5.71
N VAL A 258 6.30 -22.08 4.68
CA VAL A 258 6.98 -20.97 3.99
C VAL A 258 7.42 -19.88 4.99
N PHE A 259 6.51 -19.42 5.85
CA PHE A 259 6.82 -18.37 6.82
C PHE A 259 7.77 -18.84 7.93
N LYS A 260 7.70 -20.12 8.35
CA LYS A 260 8.69 -20.70 9.28
C LYS A 260 10.09 -20.75 8.71
N THR A 261 10.24 -21.08 7.42
CA THR A 261 11.57 -21.03 6.79
C THR A 261 12.08 -19.59 6.75
N PHE A 262 11.18 -18.65 6.48
CA PHE A 262 11.49 -17.23 6.41
C PHE A 262 11.87 -16.59 7.75
N SER A 263 11.42 -17.13 8.89
CA SER A 263 11.86 -16.66 10.20
C SER A 263 13.37 -16.88 10.44
N GLY A 264 14.05 -17.67 9.60
CA GLY A 264 15.52 -17.78 9.62
C GLY A 264 16.25 -16.60 8.96
N VAL A 265 15.54 -15.66 8.33
CA VAL A 265 16.11 -14.44 7.76
C VAL A 265 16.26 -13.39 8.88
N ASN A 266 17.47 -12.83 9.01
CA ASN A 266 17.80 -11.89 10.09
C ASN A 266 16.83 -10.70 10.16
N GLY A 267 16.16 -10.52 11.31
CA GLY A 267 15.24 -9.42 11.57
C GLY A 267 13.83 -9.63 11.03
N MET A 268 13.48 -10.86 10.64
CA MET A 268 12.18 -11.22 10.07
C MET A 268 11.35 -12.15 10.97
N GLU A 269 11.87 -12.49 12.15
CA GLU A 269 11.30 -13.47 13.08
C GLU A 269 9.87 -13.11 13.50
N GLU A 270 9.69 -11.88 14.03
CA GLU A 270 8.37 -11.42 14.51
C GLU A 270 7.39 -11.23 13.35
N PHE A 271 7.87 -10.74 12.20
CA PHE A 271 7.04 -10.56 11.03
C PHE A 271 6.53 -11.90 10.46
N ALA A 272 7.40 -12.91 10.40
CA ALA A 272 7.02 -14.26 10.02
C ALA A 272 5.98 -14.84 10.98
N LYS A 273 6.17 -14.64 12.29
CA LYS A 273 5.23 -15.08 13.33
C LYS A 273 3.86 -14.43 13.14
N GLU A 274 3.77 -13.12 12.94
CA GLU A 274 2.49 -12.42 12.74
C GLU A 274 1.76 -12.89 11.47
N LEU A 275 2.48 -13.22 10.39
CA LEU A 275 1.89 -13.82 9.19
C LEU A 275 1.34 -15.23 9.46
N ILE A 276 2.03 -16.04 10.27
CA ILE A 276 1.54 -17.34 10.72
C ILE A 276 0.27 -17.17 11.56
N GLU A 277 0.25 -16.18 12.46
CA GLU A 277 -0.92 -15.90 13.29
C GLU A 277 -2.15 -15.51 12.46
N VAL A 278 -1.99 -14.80 11.33
CA VAL A 278 -3.10 -14.54 10.39
C VAL A 278 -3.70 -15.85 9.88
N ILE A 279 -2.85 -16.79 9.43
CA ILE A 279 -3.31 -18.11 8.95
C ILE A 279 -4.00 -18.88 10.08
N GLU A 280 -3.47 -18.81 11.29
CA GLU A 280 -4.03 -19.49 12.46
C GLU A 280 -5.38 -18.94 12.88
N ARG A 281 -5.56 -17.61 12.86
CA ARG A 281 -6.86 -16.99 13.13
C ARG A 281 -7.92 -17.45 12.13
N GLU A 282 -7.59 -17.50 10.85
CA GLU A 282 -8.52 -18.01 9.82
C GLU A 282 -8.88 -19.48 10.06
N ALA A 283 -7.88 -20.35 10.30
CA ALA A 283 -8.12 -21.76 10.58
C ALA A 283 -8.95 -21.97 11.87
N GLN A 284 -8.73 -21.15 12.88
CA GLN A 284 -9.49 -21.18 14.13
C GLN A 284 -10.95 -20.77 13.91
N ILE A 285 -11.21 -19.75 13.07
CA ILE A 285 -12.57 -19.36 12.68
C ILE A 285 -13.29 -20.53 12.00
N GLU A 286 -12.63 -21.22 11.05
CA GLU A 286 -13.20 -22.41 10.41
C GLU A 286 -13.49 -23.53 11.42
N ALA A 287 -12.56 -23.77 12.35
CA ALA A 287 -12.72 -24.81 13.37
C ALA A 287 -13.90 -24.52 14.31
N TRP A 288 -14.05 -23.27 14.77
CA TRP A 288 -15.20 -22.87 15.59
C TRP A 288 -16.52 -22.98 14.81
N ALA A 289 -16.52 -22.61 13.53
CA ALA A 289 -17.71 -22.67 12.68
C ALA A 289 -18.14 -24.13 12.44
N ALA A 290 -17.18 -25.02 12.13
CA ALA A 290 -17.44 -26.44 11.93
C ALA A 290 -17.99 -27.12 13.19
N LYS A 291 -17.50 -26.72 14.37
CA LYS A 291 -17.95 -27.23 15.67
C LYS A 291 -19.23 -26.54 16.19
N LYS A 292 -19.75 -25.54 15.48
CA LYS A 292 -20.89 -24.71 15.90
C LYS A 292 -20.73 -24.19 17.34
N VAL A 293 -19.55 -23.68 17.66
CA VAL A 293 -19.28 -23.14 19.00
C VAL A 293 -20.23 -21.98 19.28
N HIS A 294 -20.74 -21.84 20.50
CA HIS A 294 -21.66 -20.73 20.77
C HIS A 294 -20.93 -19.36 20.68
N PRO A 295 -21.52 -18.31 20.07
CA PRO A 295 -20.89 -17.00 19.89
C PRO A 295 -20.27 -16.38 21.15
N SER A 296 -20.99 -16.44 22.27
CA SER A 296 -20.51 -15.92 23.56
C SER A 296 -19.33 -16.72 24.10
N LYS A 297 -19.25 -18.03 23.81
CA LYS A 297 -18.10 -18.85 24.21
C LYS A 297 -16.85 -18.47 23.41
N VAL A 298 -16.98 -18.20 22.11
CA VAL A 298 -15.86 -17.69 21.30
C VAL A 298 -15.41 -16.31 21.78
N TYR A 299 -16.37 -15.45 22.16
CA TYR A 299 -16.07 -14.13 22.74
C TYR A 299 -15.27 -14.25 24.05
N ASP A 300 -15.67 -15.18 24.93
CA ASP A 300 -14.97 -15.46 26.19
C ASP A 300 -13.59 -16.10 25.95
N GLU A 301 -13.47 -17.05 25.01
CA GLU A 301 -12.19 -17.67 24.59
C GLU A 301 -11.20 -16.65 24.02
N LEU A 302 -11.70 -15.59 23.39
CA LEU A 302 -10.90 -14.46 22.89
C LEU A 302 -10.61 -13.39 23.95
N GLU A 303 -11.16 -13.56 25.17
CA GLU A 303 -10.98 -12.66 26.30
C GLU A 303 -11.44 -11.21 26.02
N LEU A 304 -12.45 -11.04 25.15
CA LEU A 304 -12.90 -9.71 24.71
C LEU A 304 -13.61 -8.89 25.81
N GLY A 305 -14.06 -9.55 26.88
CA GLY A 305 -14.75 -8.92 28.01
C GLY A 305 -13.89 -8.65 29.25
N THR A 306 -12.63 -9.08 29.28
CA THR A 306 -11.80 -9.05 30.50
C THR A 306 -10.87 -7.83 30.59
N THR A 307 -10.74 -7.06 29.50
CA THR A 307 -9.83 -5.91 29.41
C THR A 307 -10.58 -4.59 29.41
N ASN A 308 -9.94 -3.53 29.95
CA ASN A 308 -10.46 -2.15 29.87
C ASN A 308 -10.39 -1.55 28.46
N SER A 309 -9.76 -2.26 27.51
CA SER A 309 -9.59 -1.84 26.11
C SER A 309 -9.84 -3.02 25.19
N ILE A 310 -10.63 -2.81 24.13
CA ILE A 310 -10.97 -3.84 23.15
C ILE A 310 -9.73 -4.14 22.29
N ASP A 311 -9.25 -5.39 22.31
CA ASP A 311 -8.25 -5.86 21.34
C ASP A 311 -8.91 -5.95 19.97
N ILE A 312 -8.55 -5.02 19.08
CA ILE A 312 -9.15 -4.89 17.76
C ILE A 312 -8.93 -6.14 16.90
N THR A 313 -7.78 -6.80 17.02
CA THR A 313 -7.45 -7.99 16.22
C THR A 313 -8.35 -9.15 16.60
N ARG A 314 -8.48 -9.41 17.90
CA ARG A 314 -9.37 -10.45 18.43
C ARG A 314 -10.84 -10.12 18.16
N PHE A 315 -11.22 -8.84 18.24
CA PHE A 315 -12.57 -8.42 17.95
C PHE A 315 -12.93 -8.64 16.47
N ILE A 316 -12.04 -8.31 15.53
CA ILE A 316 -12.20 -8.61 14.10
C ILE A 316 -12.34 -10.12 13.87
N GLN A 317 -11.52 -10.92 14.54
CA GLN A 317 -11.60 -12.38 14.47
C GLN A 317 -12.99 -12.88 14.90
N TRP A 318 -13.52 -12.35 16.01
CA TRP A 318 -14.88 -12.67 16.46
C TRP A 318 -15.95 -12.21 15.46
N LEU A 319 -15.84 -11.01 14.89
CA LEU A 319 -16.79 -10.52 13.89
C LEU A 319 -16.84 -11.40 12.64
N ARG A 320 -15.68 -11.83 12.12
CA ARG A 320 -15.62 -12.76 10.97
C ARG A 320 -16.22 -14.11 11.32
N TYR A 321 -15.99 -14.58 12.54
CA TYR A 321 -16.66 -15.78 13.05
C TYR A 321 -18.19 -15.62 13.05
N LEU A 322 -18.72 -14.52 13.60
CA LEU A 322 -20.15 -14.21 13.60
C LEU A 322 -20.72 -14.15 12.18
N GLN A 323 -20.01 -13.51 11.24
CA GLN A 323 -20.42 -13.44 9.84
C GLN A 323 -20.50 -14.83 9.19
N LYS A 324 -19.51 -15.69 9.48
CA LYS A 324 -19.44 -17.07 8.98
C LYS A 324 -20.66 -17.91 9.39
N ILE A 325 -21.15 -17.73 10.63
CA ILE A 325 -22.29 -18.47 11.18
C ILE A 325 -23.65 -17.76 11.00
N GLN A 326 -23.68 -16.58 10.36
CA GLN A 326 -24.89 -15.74 10.19
C GLN A 326 -26.06 -16.47 9.50
N VAL A 327 -25.78 -17.58 8.82
CA VAL A 327 -26.79 -18.48 8.23
C VAL A 327 -27.78 -19.04 9.26
N GLU A 328 -27.47 -19.01 10.57
CA GLU A 328 -28.31 -19.57 11.65
C GLU A 328 -29.27 -18.55 12.34
N ASN A 329 -29.57 -17.41 11.71
CA ASN A 329 -30.64 -16.43 12.05
C ASN A 329 -30.58 -15.66 13.41
N ASP A 330 -29.71 -15.98 14.37
CA ASP A 330 -29.70 -15.31 15.70
C ASP A 330 -28.42 -14.47 16.01
N VAL A 331 -27.53 -14.29 15.04
CA VAL A 331 -26.23 -13.62 15.24
C VAL A 331 -26.34 -12.20 15.79
N PHE A 332 -27.35 -11.45 15.37
CA PHE A 332 -27.58 -10.08 15.83
C PHE A 332 -28.02 -10.01 17.29
N VAL A 333 -28.82 -10.97 17.74
CA VAL A 333 -29.24 -11.07 19.14
C VAL A 333 -28.05 -11.46 20.00
N HIS A 334 -27.27 -12.46 19.58
CA HIS A 334 -26.06 -12.86 20.28
C HIS A 334 -25.06 -11.72 20.41
N PHE A 335 -24.81 -10.97 19.32
CA PHE A 335 -23.96 -9.78 19.37
C PHE A 335 -24.45 -8.78 20.41
N SER A 336 -25.73 -8.43 20.39
CA SER A 336 -26.31 -7.45 21.33
C SER A 336 -26.28 -7.88 22.78
N LYS A 337 -26.41 -9.19 23.07
CA LYS A 337 -26.37 -9.75 24.42
C LYS A 337 -24.95 -9.93 24.96
N THR A 338 -23.97 -10.07 24.06
CA THR A 338 -22.58 -10.36 24.43
C THR A 338 -21.79 -9.09 24.73
N ILE A 339 -22.12 -7.97 24.07
CA ILE A 339 -21.44 -6.70 24.34
C ILE A 339 -21.74 -6.20 25.76
N PRO A 340 -20.73 -5.78 26.53
CA PRO A 340 -20.93 -5.22 27.86
C PRO A 340 -21.79 -3.95 27.82
N LYS A 341 -22.74 -3.87 28.75
CA LYS A 341 -23.54 -2.65 28.96
C LYS A 341 -22.62 -1.48 29.30
N GLY A 342 -22.82 -0.34 28.66
CA GLY A 342 -22.01 0.86 28.83
C GLY A 342 -20.81 0.96 27.88
N GLN A 343 -20.47 -0.09 27.12
CA GLN A 343 -19.42 -0.05 26.09
C GLN A 343 -19.96 -0.01 24.66
N GLU A 344 -21.29 0.02 24.47
CA GLU A 344 -21.91 -0.11 23.16
C GLU A 344 -21.46 0.98 22.18
N ILE A 345 -21.10 2.15 22.70
CA ILE A 345 -20.57 3.30 21.96
C ILE A 345 -19.18 2.99 21.38
N GLU A 346 -18.28 2.42 22.18
CA GLU A 346 -16.95 1.99 21.76
C GLU A 346 -17.08 0.94 20.64
N TYR A 347 -17.91 -0.08 20.83
CA TYR A 347 -18.17 -1.10 19.83
C TYR A 347 -18.75 -0.53 18.53
N ALA A 348 -19.73 0.39 18.61
CA ALA A 348 -20.27 1.06 17.44
C ALA A 348 -19.23 1.89 16.68
N SER A 349 -18.29 2.51 17.40
CA SER A 349 -17.20 3.31 16.84
C SER A 349 -16.20 2.41 16.11
N ILE A 350 -15.81 1.29 16.73
CA ILE A 350 -14.92 0.30 16.11
C ILE A 350 -15.59 -0.30 14.86
N LEU A 351 -16.88 -0.64 14.93
CA LEU A 351 -17.64 -1.14 13.77
C LEU A 351 -17.71 -0.13 12.62
N LYS A 352 -17.63 1.18 12.88
CA LYS A 352 -17.55 2.19 11.82
C LYS A 352 -16.22 2.10 11.08
N ASP A 353 -15.14 1.75 11.75
CA ASP A 353 -13.82 1.59 11.12
C ASP A 353 -13.67 0.23 10.41
N MET A 354 -14.58 -0.73 10.66
CA MET A 354 -14.62 -2.01 9.94
C MET A 354 -14.93 -1.88 8.45
N THR A 355 -15.35 -0.71 7.96
CA THR A 355 -15.45 -0.44 6.53
C THR A 355 -14.11 -0.51 5.81
N LEU A 356 -12.98 -0.50 6.54
CA LEU A 356 -11.66 -0.75 5.98
C LEU A 356 -11.45 -2.21 5.56
N PHE A 357 -12.30 -3.14 6.02
CA PHE A 357 -12.28 -4.56 5.69
C PHE A 357 -13.44 -4.86 4.72
N PRO A 358 -13.18 -5.06 3.41
CA PRO A 358 -14.25 -5.24 2.42
C PRO A 358 -15.19 -6.42 2.73
N ASP A 359 -14.67 -7.48 3.36
CA ASP A 359 -15.45 -8.64 3.79
C ASP A 359 -16.43 -8.30 4.93
N LEU A 360 -16.07 -7.36 5.82
CA LEU A 360 -16.89 -6.97 6.98
C LEU A 360 -17.72 -5.71 6.76
N GLU A 361 -17.59 -5.01 5.63
CA GLU A 361 -18.21 -3.70 5.41
C GLU A 361 -19.74 -3.75 5.59
N THR A 362 -20.42 -4.68 4.90
CA THR A 362 -21.88 -4.80 4.99
C THR A 362 -22.30 -5.32 6.36
N PHE A 363 -21.61 -6.35 6.86
CA PHE A 363 -21.93 -6.99 8.13
C PHE A 363 -21.80 -6.03 9.33
N SER A 364 -20.73 -5.24 9.37
CA SER A 364 -20.51 -4.24 10.42
C SER A 364 -21.55 -3.12 10.40
N LYS A 365 -22.04 -2.72 9.22
CA LYS A 365 -23.15 -1.79 9.08
C LYS A 365 -24.46 -2.36 9.64
N ASP A 366 -24.74 -3.63 9.40
CA ASP A 366 -25.93 -4.30 9.94
C ASP A 366 -25.85 -4.41 11.47
N LEU A 367 -24.69 -4.80 12.01
CA LEU A 367 -24.43 -4.83 13.45
C LEU A 367 -24.64 -3.45 14.11
N ARG A 368 -24.12 -2.37 13.51
CA ARG A 368 -24.37 -1.00 13.99
C ARG A 368 -25.85 -0.65 13.97
N SER A 369 -26.56 -1.04 12.90
CA SER A 369 -28.00 -0.81 12.79
C SER A 369 -28.79 -1.52 13.89
N VAL A 370 -28.33 -2.68 14.36
CA VAL A 370 -28.89 -3.38 15.52
C VAL A 370 -28.63 -2.63 16.82
N LEU A 371 -27.43 -2.10 17.03
CA LEU A 371 -27.16 -1.23 18.19
C LEU A 371 -28.08 0.00 18.17
N TYR A 372 -28.29 0.62 17.01
CA TYR A 372 -29.19 1.78 16.87
C TYR A 372 -30.65 1.41 17.14
N LYS A 373 -31.10 0.24 16.70
CA LYS A 373 -32.43 -0.29 17.02
C LYS A 373 -32.60 -0.48 18.53
N ASN A 374 -31.60 -1.05 19.20
CA ASN A 374 -31.63 -1.30 20.64
C ASN A 374 -31.62 0.01 21.44
N TRP A 375 -30.78 0.97 21.05
CA TRP A 375 -30.77 2.30 21.64
C TRP A 375 -32.10 3.02 21.42
N ALA A 376 -32.66 3.01 20.21
CA ALA A 376 -33.93 3.69 19.96
C ALA A 376 -35.13 3.02 20.65
N ALA A 377 -35.02 1.75 21.05
CA ALA A 377 -36.02 1.05 21.85
C ALA A 377 -35.93 1.40 23.35
N ASP A 378 -34.77 1.87 23.81
CA ASP A 378 -34.58 2.45 25.14
C ASP A 378 -35.06 3.91 25.11
N THR A 379 -36.18 4.18 25.79
CA THR A 379 -36.81 5.52 25.83
C THR A 379 -35.87 6.58 26.41
N ASP A 380 -34.88 6.19 27.20
CA ASP A 380 -33.93 7.11 27.81
C ASP A 380 -32.77 7.48 26.87
N MET A 381 -32.54 6.68 25.83
CA MET A 381 -31.43 6.85 24.90
C MET A 381 -31.76 7.77 23.73
N THR A 382 -32.12 9.03 24.03
CA THR A 382 -32.24 10.08 23.00
C THR A 382 -30.88 10.40 22.35
N PRO A 383 -30.83 11.02 21.16
CA PRO A 383 -29.58 11.48 20.56
C PRO A 383 -28.75 12.38 21.51
N LEU A 384 -29.42 13.24 22.29
CA LEU A 384 -28.80 14.08 23.32
C LEU A 384 -28.21 13.25 24.47
N MET A 385 -28.89 12.19 24.90
CA MET A 385 -28.36 11.29 25.93
C MET A 385 -27.14 10.53 25.43
N LEU A 386 -27.20 9.97 24.22
CA LEU A 386 -26.06 9.28 23.60
C LEU A 386 -24.85 10.22 23.50
N MET A 387 -25.08 11.46 23.05
CA MET A 387 -24.06 12.50 22.97
C MET A 387 -23.42 12.79 24.34
N LYS A 388 -24.21 12.88 25.42
CA LYS A 388 -23.69 13.08 26.79
C LYS A 388 -22.88 11.89 27.31
N ARG A 389 -23.21 10.66 26.89
CA ARG A 389 -22.44 9.45 27.25
C ARG A 389 -21.11 9.36 26.49
N MET A 390 -21.04 9.88 25.26
CA MET A 390 -19.83 9.87 24.44
C MET A 390 -18.75 10.82 24.95
N THR A 391 -19.13 12.04 25.38
CA THR A 391 -18.18 13.05 25.85
C THR A 391 -18.80 14.02 26.87
N SER A 392 -17.94 14.61 27.70
CA SER A 392 -18.32 15.74 28.57
C SER A 392 -18.44 17.07 27.81
N SER A 393 -17.86 17.18 26.61
CA SER A 393 -17.97 18.35 25.72
C SER A 393 -17.96 17.92 24.25
N VAL A 394 -18.95 18.39 23.48
CA VAL A 394 -19.20 17.95 22.10
C VAL A 394 -18.47 18.82 21.08
N ALA A 395 -18.07 20.04 21.50
CA ALA A 395 -17.31 20.97 20.67
C ALA A 395 -15.87 20.48 20.38
N THR A 396 -15.41 19.44 21.08
CA THR A 396 -14.07 18.88 20.95
C THR A 396 -13.99 17.68 19.99
N LEU A 397 -15.12 17.13 19.53
CA LEU A 397 -15.12 16.02 18.58
C LEU A 397 -14.80 16.50 17.16
N SER A 398 -13.62 16.14 16.68
CA SER A 398 -13.18 16.38 15.31
C SER A 398 -14.18 15.78 14.30
N SER A 399 -14.25 16.34 13.10
CA SER A 399 -15.12 15.84 12.02
C SER A 399 -14.80 14.41 11.60
N ILE A 400 -13.56 13.96 11.85
CA ILE A 400 -13.07 12.61 11.53
C ILE A 400 -13.18 11.61 12.68
N ASP A 401 -13.63 12.04 13.86
CA ASP A 401 -13.75 11.16 15.03
C ASP A 401 -14.86 10.09 14.79
N PRO A 402 -14.56 8.79 14.92
CA PRO A 402 -15.55 7.72 14.77
C PRO A 402 -16.79 7.90 15.65
N LYS A 403 -16.64 8.40 16.89
CA LYS A 403 -17.76 8.64 17.81
C LYS A 403 -18.72 9.70 17.26
N ARG A 404 -18.19 10.73 16.60
CA ARG A 404 -19.01 11.77 15.95
C ARG A 404 -19.81 11.20 14.78
N VAL A 405 -19.21 10.32 13.99
CA VAL A 405 -19.89 9.64 12.88
C VAL A 405 -21.03 8.78 13.41
N VAL A 406 -20.77 7.96 14.43
CA VAL A 406 -21.78 7.13 15.11
C VAL A 406 -22.93 7.98 15.64
N LEU A 407 -22.64 9.13 16.26
CA LEU A 407 -23.67 10.04 16.76
C LEU A 407 -24.56 10.57 15.63
N LEU A 408 -23.98 10.99 14.50
CA LEU A 408 -24.74 11.46 13.33
C LEU A 408 -25.60 10.35 12.73
N GLU A 409 -25.03 9.16 12.56
CA GLU A 409 -25.74 8.00 12.02
C GLU A 409 -26.90 7.57 12.92
N TYR A 410 -26.70 7.52 14.24
CA TYR A 410 -27.77 7.24 15.19
C TYR A 410 -28.84 8.33 15.18
N THR A 411 -28.45 9.61 15.16
CA THR A 411 -29.41 10.72 15.16
C THR A 411 -30.28 10.70 13.89
N LYS A 412 -29.67 10.39 12.74
CA LYS A 412 -30.40 10.14 11.50
C LYS A 412 -31.40 9.00 11.65
N TYR A 413 -30.95 7.87 12.18
CA TYR A 413 -31.81 6.70 12.41
C TYR A 413 -33.00 7.05 13.32
N PHE A 414 -32.74 7.74 14.44
CA PHE A 414 -33.76 8.18 15.40
C PHE A 414 -34.83 9.07 14.73
N ILE A 415 -34.40 10.09 13.98
CA ILE A 415 -35.34 10.98 13.26
C ILE A 415 -36.15 10.19 12.24
N ILE A 416 -35.52 9.33 11.43
CA ILE A 416 -36.25 8.57 10.41
C ILE A 416 -37.28 7.64 11.04
N ARG A 417 -36.95 7.03 12.19
CA ARG A 417 -37.85 6.14 12.93
C ARG A 417 -39.07 6.86 13.48
N TYR A 418 -38.90 8.05 14.07
CA TYR A 418 -39.98 8.75 14.77
C TYR A 418 -40.69 9.80 13.89
N ASN A 419 -39.97 10.51 13.02
CA ASN A 419 -40.55 11.46 12.07
C ASN A 419 -39.60 11.73 10.87
N ALA A 420 -39.69 10.91 9.83
CA ALA A 420 -38.86 11.03 8.64
C ALA A 420 -38.97 12.37 7.90
N ALA A 421 -40.09 13.09 8.04
CA ALA A 421 -40.29 14.39 7.39
C ALA A 421 -39.34 15.49 7.93
N LEU A 422 -38.76 15.30 9.12
CA LEU A 422 -37.82 16.25 9.73
C LEU A 422 -36.38 16.08 9.23
N TRP A 423 -36.09 15.04 8.43
CA TRP A 423 -34.73 14.78 7.94
C TRP A 423 -34.12 15.96 7.14
N PRO A 424 -34.82 16.59 6.17
CA PRO A 424 -34.26 17.73 5.43
C PRO A 424 -33.95 18.93 6.33
N GLN A 425 -34.77 19.15 7.37
CA GLN A 425 -34.56 20.22 8.35
C GLN A 425 -33.33 19.93 9.21
N PHE A 426 -33.16 18.69 9.65
CA PHE A 426 -31.98 18.26 10.39
C PHE A 426 -30.69 18.48 9.59
N GLN A 427 -30.65 18.08 8.31
CA GLN A 427 -29.47 18.30 7.45
C GLN A 427 -29.08 19.78 7.39
N LYS A 428 -30.08 20.66 7.21
CA LYS A 428 -29.87 22.12 7.19
C LYS A 428 -29.32 22.66 8.52
N ILE A 429 -29.73 22.10 9.65
CA ILE A 429 -29.23 22.49 10.98
C ILE A 429 -27.80 22.00 11.19
N VAL A 430 -27.46 20.78 10.75
CA VAL A 430 -26.08 20.27 10.82
C VAL A 430 -25.12 21.19 10.07
N GLU A 431 -25.50 21.61 8.86
CA GLU A 431 -24.68 22.49 8.01
C GLU A 431 -24.53 23.91 8.59
N LYS A 432 -25.61 24.50 9.11
CA LYS A 432 -25.64 25.91 9.53
C LYS A 432 -25.24 26.14 10.99
N ASN A 433 -25.59 25.20 11.87
CA ASN A 433 -25.51 25.37 13.32
C ASN A 433 -24.66 24.28 13.99
N GLY A 434 -24.17 23.31 13.22
CA GLY A 434 -23.31 22.23 13.70
C GLY A 434 -24.05 21.09 14.38
N ILE A 435 -23.28 20.06 14.75
CA ILE A 435 -23.81 18.79 15.26
C ILE A 435 -24.57 18.94 16.58
N VAL A 436 -24.12 19.81 17.49
CA VAL A 436 -24.74 20.01 18.81
C VAL A 436 -26.17 20.52 18.67
N ALA A 437 -26.38 21.53 17.82
CA ALA A 437 -27.71 22.09 17.57
C ALA A 437 -28.63 21.06 16.91
N ALA A 438 -28.08 20.28 15.97
CA ALA A 438 -28.83 19.24 15.26
C ALA A 438 -29.27 18.10 16.19
N VAL A 439 -28.40 17.65 17.10
CA VAL A 439 -28.72 16.62 18.09
C VAL A 439 -29.78 17.09 19.10
N LYS A 440 -29.69 18.36 19.56
CA LYS A 440 -30.72 18.97 20.42
C LYS A 440 -32.07 19.04 19.70
N PHE A 441 -32.09 19.48 18.44
CA PHE A 441 -33.29 19.48 17.61
C PHE A 441 -33.90 18.08 17.49
N ALA A 442 -33.08 17.08 17.18
CA ALA A 442 -33.51 15.70 17.01
C ALA A 442 -34.09 15.08 18.29
N SER A 443 -33.60 15.51 19.46
CA SER A 443 -34.05 14.99 20.75
C SER A 443 -35.37 15.60 21.23
N ASN A 444 -35.83 16.67 20.59
CA ASN A 444 -37.14 17.29 20.83
C ASN A 444 -38.22 16.74 19.88
N VAL A 445 -37.87 15.79 19.01
CA VAL A 445 -38.87 15.06 18.21
C VAL A 445 -39.63 14.17 19.19
N ASN A 446 -40.86 14.56 19.53
CA ASN A 446 -41.70 13.87 20.51
C ASN A 446 -41.74 12.36 20.21
N LEU A 447 -41.36 11.56 21.22
CA LEU A 447 -41.62 10.12 21.30
C LEU A 447 -43.13 9.86 21.38
#